data_AF-A0A3N0GWD0-F1
#
_entry.id   AF-A0A3N0GWD0-F1
#
_cell.length_a   1.000
_cell.length_b   1.000
_cell.length_c   1.000
_cell.angle_alpha   90.00
_cell.angle_beta   90.00
_cell.angle_gamma   90.00
#
_symmetry.space_group_name_H-M   'P 1'
#
loop_
_entity.id
_entity.type
_entity.pdbx_description
1 polymer ?
#
loop_
_entity_poly.entity_id
_entity_poly.type
_entity_poly.pdbx_seq_one_letter_code
_entity_poly.pdbx_strand_id
1 'polypeptide(L)'
;MHRSHLRSPERRRTLAILAGAVLVAAGQLGLAAGAQADSRPAVDVAEPSVSGTSASVSFTVNRGRQAIADATCTLTDVADVVTPVPCGAPAAGPVRRSTAYATTLTDLAPGRQVFVVSITLTDGGTATGAQAFTVDEPAPVEFAASDASCRALPGGVFVAHESWWQVWSCEFEATTTDAGAAASAELGPLCLADGGIGFGGGLVAPGRYQASCWLT
;
A
#
# COMPACT_ATOMS: atom_id res chain seq x y z
N MET A 1 60.60 -34.71 53.68
CA MET A 1 60.36 -36.16 53.51
C MET A 1 58.92 -36.34 53.03
N HIS A 2 58.59 -36.12 51.75
CA HIS A 2 58.73 -37.03 50.60
C HIS A 2 58.01 -38.38 50.78
N ARG A 3 56.81 -38.49 50.19
CA ARG A 3 56.29 -39.72 49.57
C ARG A 3 55.13 -39.38 48.63
N SER A 4 55.49 -39.22 47.37
CA SER A 4 54.61 -39.21 46.20
C SER A 4 54.13 -40.64 45.92
N HIS A 5 52.83 -40.84 45.70
CA HIS A 5 52.31 -42.05 45.07
C HIS A 5 51.58 -41.69 43.78
N LEU A 6 52.22 -42.09 42.69
CA LEU A 6 51.74 -42.17 41.32
C LEU A 6 50.63 -43.23 41.18
N ARG A 7 49.54 -42.90 40.48
CA ARG A 7 48.80 -43.80 39.58
C ARG A 7 48.24 -42.93 38.43
N SER A 8 48.86 -42.89 37.26
CA SER A 8 48.76 -43.81 36.10
C SER A 8 47.56 -43.50 35.18
N PRO A 9 47.62 -43.86 33.87
CA PRO A 9 47.48 -42.92 32.77
C PRO A 9 46.47 -43.40 31.70
N GLU A 10 46.43 -42.69 30.57
CA GLU A 10 45.98 -43.15 29.24
C GLU A 10 44.52 -43.62 29.02
N ARG A 11 43.81 -42.85 28.19
CA ARG A 11 43.25 -43.32 26.89
C ARG A 11 42.93 -42.09 26.05
N ARG A 12 43.83 -41.63 25.17
CA ARG A 12 43.92 -42.01 23.73
C ARG A 12 42.54 -42.00 23.07
N ARG A 13 42.19 -40.90 22.40
CA ARG A 13 42.28 -40.72 20.93
C ARG A 13 41.47 -41.77 20.16
N THR A 14 40.31 -41.35 19.64
CA THR A 14 39.77 -41.88 18.40
C THR A 14 39.28 -40.71 17.55
N LEU A 15 40.14 -40.26 16.65
CA LEU A 15 39.75 -39.58 15.41
C LEU A 15 39.32 -40.68 14.44
N ALA A 16 38.13 -40.57 13.88
CA ALA A 16 37.79 -41.22 12.62
C ALA A 16 36.84 -40.30 11.84
N ILE A 17 37.44 -39.69 10.82
CA ILE A 17 36.81 -38.96 9.73
C ILE A 17 35.94 -39.95 8.94
N LEU A 18 34.67 -39.61 8.71
CA LEU A 18 33.94 -40.09 7.54
C LEU A 18 33.18 -38.93 6.91
N ALA A 19 33.66 -38.56 5.72
CA ALA A 19 32.97 -37.72 4.76
C ALA A 19 31.64 -38.39 4.34
N GLY A 20 30.61 -37.57 4.12
CA GLY A 20 29.34 -38.06 3.58
C GLY A 20 28.36 -36.93 3.31
N ALA A 21 28.27 -36.57 2.02
CA ALA A 21 27.17 -35.88 1.34
C ALA A 21 26.78 -34.46 1.81
N VAL A 22 27.24 -33.47 1.04
CA VAL A 22 26.51 -32.21 0.83
C VAL A 22 25.28 -32.54 -0.03
N LEU A 23 24.13 -32.66 0.60
CA LEU A 23 22.83 -32.52 -0.06
C LEU A 23 22.43 -31.05 0.06
N VAL A 24 22.57 -30.29 -1.05
CA VAL A 24 21.87 -29.02 -1.22
C VAL A 24 20.39 -29.37 -1.43
N ALA A 25 19.67 -29.55 -0.34
CA ALA A 25 18.23 -29.49 -0.34
C ALA A 25 17.85 -28.02 -0.13
N ALA A 26 17.41 -27.37 -1.20
CA ALA A 26 16.56 -26.20 -1.12
C ALA A 26 15.21 -26.63 -0.52
N GLY A 27 15.22 -26.87 0.79
CA GLY A 27 14.05 -27.15 1.61
C GLY A 27 13.83 -25.94 2.48
N GLN A 28 12.69 -25.30 2.30
CA GLN A 28 12.24 -24.14 3.05
C GLN A 28 12.52 -24.34 4.54
N LEU A 29 13.37 -23.46 5.10
CA LEU A 29 13.52 -23.29 6.54
C LEU A 29 12.21 -22.74 7.07
N GLY A 30 11.24 -23.63 7.29
CA GLY A 30 10.19 -23.43 8.26
C GLY A 30 10.83 -23.44 9.63
N LEU A 31 11.45 -22.32 10.00
CA LEU A 31 11.71 -21.97 11.38
C LEU A 31 10.34 -21.90 12.07
N ALA A 32 9.87 -23.03 12.58
CA ALA A 32 8.90 -23.02 13.66
C ALA A 32 9.62 -22.39 14.86
N ALA A 33 9.64 -21.06 14.89
CA ALA A 33 9.96 -20.30 16.07
C ALA A 33 8.98 -20.76 17.14
N GLY A 34 9.47 -21.59 18.07
CA GLY A 34 8.73 -21.86 19.30
C GLY A 34 8.47 -20.49 19.92
N ALA A 35 7.21 -20.08 19.94
CA ALA A 35 6.77 -18.85 20.57
C ALA A 35 7.07 -18.98 22.07
N GLN A 36 8.28 -18.55 22.47
CA GLN A 36 8.51 -18.18 23.85
C GLN A 36 7.51 -17.06 24.11
N ALA A 37 6.62 -17.27 25.08
CA ALA A 37 5.72 -16.24 25.56
C ALA A 37 6.58 -15.14 26.20
N ASP A 38 7.13 -14.27 25.36
CA ASP A 38 7.87 -13.11 25.80
C ASP A 38 6.89 -12.23 26.56
N SER A 39 7.20 -12.02 27.84
CA SER A 39 6.39 -11.16 28.70
C SER A 39 6.65 -9.69 28.40
N ARG A 40 7.56 -9.35 27.47
CA ARG A 40 7.77 -7.98 27.00
C ARG A 40 6.59 -7.47 26.17
N PRO A 41 6.33 -6.16 26.18
CA PRO A 41 5.33 -5.58 25.30
C PRO A 41 5.80 -5.71 23.84
N ALA A 42 4.89 -6.07 22.96
CA ALA A 42 5.12 -6.29 21.54
C ALA A 42 3.91 -5.79 20.76
N VAL A 43 4.19 -5.23 19.58
CA VAL A 43 3.20 -4.77 18.61
C VAL A 43 3.39 -5.60 17.35
N ASP A 44 2.34 -6.31 16.95
CA ASP A 44 2.29 -7.09 15.72
C ASP A 44 1.43 -6.32 14.72
N VAL A 45 2.05 -5.84 13.64
CA VAL A 45 1.37 -5.07 12.59
C VAL A 45 1.11 -6.02 11.43
N ALA A 46 -0.16 -6.24 11.10
CA ALA A 46 -0.54 -7.09 9.99
C ALA A 46 -0.19 -6.42 8.66
N GLU A 47 -0.03 -7.23 7.61
CA GLU A 47 0.18 -6.74 6.26
C GLU A 47 -1.00 -5.84 5.82
N PRO A 48 -0.74 -4.57 5.45
CA PRO A 48 -1.78 -3.66 4.98
C PRO A 48 -2.41 -4.14 3.68
N SER A 49 -3.73 -3.97 3.55
CA SER A 49 -4.40 -4.10 2.27
C SER A 49 -4.44 -2.75 1.56
N VAL A 50 -3.95 -2.69 0.33
CA VAL A 50 -3.88 -1.47 -0.47
C VAL A 50 -4.92 -1.54 -1.59
N SER A 51 -5.62 -0.42 -1.81
CA SER A 51 -6.61 -0.27 -2.88
C SER A 51 -6.54 1.17 -3.40
N GLY A 52 -6.04 1.35 -4.62
CA GLY A 52 -5.76 2.68 -5.17
C GLY A 52 -4.84 3.47 -4.25
N THR A 53 -5.25 4.70 -3.89
CA THR A 53 -4.52 5.60 -2.98
C THR A 53 -4.87 5.41 -1.50
N SER A 54 -5.55 4.32 -1.15
CA SER A 54 -5.98 4.02 0.22
C SER A 54 -5.37 2.73 0.73
N ALA A 55 -5.10 2.67 2.03
CA ALA A 55 -4.61 1.46 2.70
C ALA A 55 -5.38 1.20 4.00
N SER A 56 -5.74 -0.06 4.24
CA SER A 56 -6.28 -0.49 5.54
C SER A 56 -5.21 -1.23 6.33
N VAL A 57 -4.96 -0.76 7.54
CA VAL A 57 -3.92 -1.29 8.43
C VAL A 57 -4.56 -1.80 9.71
N SER A 58 -4.11 -2.96 10.19
CA SER A 58 -4.49 -3.46 11.51
C SER A 58 -3.27 -3.90 12.28
N PHE A 59 -3.31 -3.74 13.60
CA PHE A 59 -2.23 -4.18 14.47
C PHE A 59 -2.76 -4.65 15.82
N THR A 60 -2.02 -5.54 16.47
CA THR A 60 -2.34 -6.09 17.78
C THR A 60 -1.19 -5.83 18.74
N VAL A 61 -1.53 -5.29 19.91
CA VAL A 61 -0.60 -5.15 21.03
C VAL A 61 -0.82 -6.32 21.97
N ASN A 62 0.24 -7.01 22.42
CA ASN A 62 0.15 -8.08 23.43
C ASN A 62 -0.07 -7.55 24.86
N ARG A 63 -0.92 -6.52 24.99
CA ARG A 63 -1.34 -5.87 26.23
C ARG A 63 -2.84 -5.65 26.21
N GLY A 64 -3.47 -5.84 27.36
CA GLY A 64 -4.87 -5.50 27.54
C GLY A 64 -5.08 -3.99 27.52
N ARG A 65 -6.25 -3.54 27.09
CA ARG A 65 -6.57 -2.13 26.84
C ARG A 65 -6.26 -1.20 28.03
N GLN A 66 -6.44 -1.67 29.26
CA GLN A 66 -6.18 -0.89 30.49
C GLN A 66 -4.69 -0.65 30.77
N ALA A 67 -3.81 -1.47 30.19
CA ALA A 67 -2.37 -1.32 30.33
C ALA A 67 -1.78 -0.36 29.29
N ILE A 68 -2.56 0.06 28.28
CA ILE A 68 -2.13 0.98 27.23
C ILE A 68 -2.49 2.40 27.66
N ALA A 69 -1.47 3.24 27.84
CA ALA A 69 -1.66 4.64 28.16
C ALA A 69 -1.88 5.46 26.89
N ASP A 70 -1.09 5.19 25.85
CA ASP A 70 -1.13 5.92 24.59
C ASP A 70 -0.67 5.07 23.40
N ALA A 71 -1.13 5.45 22.21
CA ALA A 71 -0.74 4.85 20.94
C ALA A 71 -0.51 5.95 19.89
N THR A 72 0.72 6.02 19.38
CA THR A 72 1.12 6.96 18.34
C THR A 72 1.45 6.20 17.06
N CYS A 73 0.89 6.64 15.94
CA CYS A 73 1.12 6.04 14.63
C CYS A 73 1.66 7.08 13.66
N THR A 74 2.65 6.66 12.87
CA THR A 74 3.28 7.50 11.86
C THR A 74 3.40 6.74 10.56
N LEU A 75 3.33 7.49 9.46
CA LEU A 75 3.61 6.99 8.12
C LEU A 75 4.88 7.67 7.62
N THR A 76 5.81 6.88 7.08
CA THR A 76 7.01 7.37 6.39
C THR A 76 6.91 7.03 4.92
N ASP A 77 7.04 8.03 4.05
CA ASP A 77 7.00 7.86 2.60
C ASP A 77 8.39 7.66 1.98
N VAL A 78 8.44 7.54 0.65
CA VAL A 78 9.68 7.41 -0.13
C VAL A 78 10.59 8.63 -0.07
N ALA A 79 10.08 9.78 0.36
CA ALA A 79 10.85 11.00 0.59
C ALA A 79 11.33 11.12 2.04
N ASP A 80 11.20 10.04 2.83
CA ASP A 80 11.50 9.98 4.26
C ASP A 80 10.71 11.01 5.11
N VAL A 81 9.56 11.46 4.60
CA VAL A 81 8.69 12.39 5.33
C VAL A 81 7.85 11.60 6.33
N VAL A 82 7.99 11.94 7.62
CA VAL A 82 7.24 11.31 8.70
C VAL A 82 5.98 12.11 9.01
N THR A 83 4.82 11.51 8.75
CA THR A 83 3.51 12.13 8.97
C THR A 83 2.76 11.42 10.09
N PRO A 84 2.27 12.14 11.12
CA PRO A 84 1.37 11.57 12.12
C PRO A 84 0.07 11.12 11.47
N VAL A 85 -0.37 9.91 11.76
CA VAL A 85 -1.62 9.33 11.23
C VAL A 85 -2.45 8.74 12.37
N PRO A 86 -3.78 8.65 12.22
CA PRO A 86 -4.62 8.05 13.24
C PRO A 86 -4.32 6.55 13.39
N CYS A 87 -4.08 6.10 14.62
CA CYS A 87 -3.99 4.67 14.95
C CYS A 87 -5.33 3.92 14.87
N GLY A 88 -6.43 4.66 14.75
CA GLY A 88 -7.78 4.13 14.89
C GLY A 88 -8.17 3.88 16.35
N ALA A 89 -9.42 3.46 16.56
CA ALA A 89 -9.91 3.12 17.88
C ALA A 89 -9.57 1.65 18.22
N PRO A 90 -9.26 1.33 19.49
CA PRO A 90 -9.08 -0.05 19.88
C PRO A 90 -10.40 -0.82 19.69
N ALA A 91 -10.35 -2.04 19.15
CA ALA A 91 -11.52 -2.85 18.88
C ALA A 91 -12.36 -3.08 20.16
N ALA A 92 -13.69 -3.11 20.00
CA ALA A 92 -14.60 -3.46 21.07
C ALA A 92 -14.55 -4.98 21.30
N GLY A 93 -14.27 -5.41 22.51
CA GLY A 93 -14.15 -6.82 22.86
C GLY A 93 -13.69 -7.02 24.30
N PRO A 94 -13.71 -8.27 24.81
CA PRO A 94 -13.23 -8.55 26.15
C PRO A 94 -11.77 -8.13 26.28
N VAL A 95 -11.41 -7.53 27.43
CA VAL A 95 -10.06 -7.08 27.81
C VAL A 95 -9.14 -8.29 28.03
N ARG A 96 -8.97 -9.13 27.01
CA ARG A 96 -7.99 -10.22 27.04
C ARG A 96 -6.60 -9.59 26.93
N ARG A 97 -5.57 -10.40 27.12
CA ARG A 97 -4.15 -10.02 27.18
C ARG A 97 -3.61 -9.33 25.91
N SER A 98 -4.46 -8.96 24.97
CA SER A 98 -4.14 -8.25 23.74
C SER A 98 -5.22 -7.24 23.38
N THR A 99 -4.83 -6.19 22.65
CA THR A 99 -5.71 -5.14 22.15
C THR A 99 -5.44 -4.96 20.66
N ALA A 100 -6.49 -5.09 19.84
CA ALA A 100 -6.41 -4.89 18.40
C ALA A 100 -6.85 -3.48 18.02
N TYR A 101 -6.26 -2.95 16.95
CA TYR A 101 -6.55 -1.65 16.36
C TYR A 101 -6.69 -1.82 14.84
N ALA A 102 -7.49 -0.96 14.24
CA ALA A 102 -7.63 -0.88 12.79
C ALA A 102 -7.82 0.58 12.38
N THR A 103 -7.19 0.97 11.27
CA THR A 103 -7.28 2.31 10.70
C THR A 103 -7.26 2.24 9.18
N THR A 104 -7.86 3.24 8.55
CA THR A 104 -7.84 3.41 7.09
C THR A 104 -7.13 4.71 6.78
N LEU A 105 -6.14 4.63 5.92
CA LEU A 105 -5.37 5.75 5.40
C LEU A 105 -5.88 6.07 3.99
N THR A 106 -6.03 7.35 3.66
CA THR A 106 -6.46 7.84 2.35
C THR A 106 -5.44 8.82 1.81
N ASP A 107 -5.58 9.18 0.53
CA ASP A 107 -4.78 10.20 -0.14
C ASP A 107 -3.27 9.92 -0.05
N LEU A 108 -2.91 8.64 -0.11
CA LEU A 108 -1.52 8.21 -0.03
C LEU A 108 -0.79 8.48 -1.35
N ALA A 109 0.42 9.03 -1.24
CA ALA A 109 1.31 9.15 -2.37
C ALA A 109 1.76 7.77 -2.88
N PRO A 110 1.92 7.61 -4.21
CA PRO A 110 2.52 6.41 -4.78
C PRO A 110 3.91 6.12 -4.22
N GLY A 111 4.27 4.84 -4.21
CA GLY A 111 5.57 4.35 -3.77
C GLY A 111 5.53 3.59 -2.46
N ARG A 112 6.72 3.27 -1.94
CA ARG A 112 6.89 2.52 -0.69
C ARG A 112 6.54 3.40 0.51
N GLN A 113 5.66 2.86 1.35
CA GLN A 113 5.22 3.46 2.60
C GLN A 113 5.64 2.56 3.77
N VAL A 114 5.97 3.15 4.92
CA VAL A 114 6.24 2.42 6.16
C VAL A 114 5.32 2.94 7.25
N PHE A 115 4.42 2.08 7.72
CA PHE A 115 3.57 2.37 8.86
C PHE A 115 4.28 1.92 10.15
N VAL A 116 4.44 2.83 11.09
CA VAL A 116 5.09 2.58 12.38
C VAL A 116 4.10 2.90 13.49
N VAL A 117 4.01 1.97 14.45
CA VAL A 117 3.23 2.12 15.67
C VAL A 117 4.19 2.15 16.85
N SER A 118 4.00 3.12 17.73
CA SER A 118 4.64 3.15 19.05
C SER A 118 3.57 3.19 20.13
N ILE A 119 3.69 2.29 21.10
CA ILE A 119 2.78 2.15 22.23
C ILE A 119 3.51 2.55 23.50
N THR A 120 2.83 3.33 24.33
CA THR A 120 3.25 3.62 25.70
C THR A 120 2.28 2.97 26.66
N LEU A 121 2.81 2.22 27.62
CA LEU A 121 2.03 1.57 28.66
C LEU A 121 1.90 2.46 29.91
N THR A 122 0.93 2.15 30.75
CA THR A 122 0.67 2.90 32.00
C THR A 122 1.77 2.75 33.04
N ASP A 123 2.60 1.72 32.95
CA ASP A 123 3.81 1.51 33.76
C ASP A 123 5.06 2.19 33.18
N GLY A 124 4.93 2.91 32.05
CA GLY A 124 6.02 3.55 31.34
C GLY A 124 6.76 2.64 30.36
N GLY A 125 6.39 1.36 30.23
CA GLY A 125 6.95 0.48 29.22
C GLY A 125 6.55 0.91 27.80
N THR A 126 7.41 0.64 26.82
CA THR A 126 7.16 0.97 25.42
C THR A 126 7.30 -0.23 24.50
N ALA A 127 6.54 -0.27 23.42
CA ALA A 127 6.76 -1.21 22.32
C ALA A 127 6.49 -0.56 20.97
N THR A 128 7.21 -1.05 19.96
CA THR A 128 7.12 -0.55 18.60
C THR A 128 6.90 -1.70 17.63
N GLY A 129 6.09 -1.45 16.61
CA GLY A 129 5.90 -2.36 15.47
C GLY A 129 5.89 -1.56 14.19
N ALA A 130 6.34 -2.16 13.09
CA ALA A 130 6.36 -1.49 11.81
C ALA A 130 6.04 -2.47 10.68
N GLN A 131 5.37 -1.99 9.65
CA GLN A 131 5.08 -2.76 8.44
C GLN A 131 5.21 -1.86 7.22
N ALA A 132 5.94 -2.34 6.22
CA ALA A 132 6.05 -1.68 4.94
C ALA A 132 4.99 -2.20 3.97
N PHE A 133 4.52 -1.33 3.10
CA PHE A 133 3.63 -1.64 1.99
C PHE A 133 3.93 -0.69 0.82
N THR A 134 3.40 -0.99 -0.37
CA THR A 134 3.60 -0.15 -1.55
C THR A 134 2.24 0.30 -2.07
N VAL A 135 2.13 1.60 -2.35
CA VAL A 135 1.01 2.15 -3.11
C VAL A 135 1.46 2.18 -4.57
N ASP A 136 0.72 1.49 -5.43
CA ASP A 136 1.07 1.44 -6.84
C ASP A 136 0.94 2.82 -7.48
N GLU A 137 1.91 3.15 -8.32
CA GLU A 137 1.77 4.28 -9.22
C GLU A 137 0.68 3.93 -10.23
N PRO A 138 -0.35 4.79 -10.41
CA PRO A 138 -1.33 4.54 -11.45
C PRO A 138 -0.60 4.43 -12.78
N ALA A 139 -0.90 3.37 -13.54
CA ALA A 139 -0.26 3.15 -14.83
C ALA A 139 -0.40 4.42 -15.69
N PRO A 140 0.67 4.84 -16.40
CA PRO A 140 0.54 5.92 -17.38
C PRO A 140 -0.59 5.57 -18.31
N VAL A 141 -1.64 6.39 -18.30
CA VAL A 141 -2.74 6.22 -19.23
C VAL A 141 -2.16 6.46 -20.61
N GLU A 142 -2.29 5.52 -21.54
CA GLU A 142 -1.89 5.78 -22.92
C GLU A 142 -2.87 6.78 -23.55
N PHE A 143 -2.51 8.07 -23.49
CA PHE A 143 -3.24 9.17 -24.14
C PHE A 143 -3.13 9.16 -25.67
N ALA A 144 -2.33 8.28 -26.26
CA ALA A 144 -2.03 8.30 -27.68
C ALA A 144 -3.29 8.07 -28.56
N ALA A 145 -4.20 7.21 -28.10
CA ALA A 145 -5.46 6.97 -28.80
C ALA A 145 -6.42 8.17 -28.69
N SER A 146 -6.46 8.86 -27.54
CA SER A 146 -7.35 10.00 -27.30
C SER A 146 -6.85 11.31 -27.90
N ASP A 147 -5.53 11.55 -27.97
CA ASP A 147 -4.94 12.70 -28.69
C ASP A 147 -5.19 12.59 -30.20
N ALA A 148 -5.05 11.38 -30.78
CA ALA A 148 -5.35 11.15 -32.19
C ALA A 148 -6.83 11.40 -32.51
N SER A 149 -7.75 10.89 -31.69
CA SER A 149 -9.20 11.14 -31.86
C SER A 149 -9.56 12.62 -31.67
N CYS A 150 -8.95 13.33 -30.72
CA CYS A 150 -9.23 14.76 -30.53
C CYS A 150 -8.72 15.60 -31.70
N ARG A 151 -7.51 15.33 -32.21
CA ARG A 151 -6.94 16.05 -33.37
C ARG A 151 -7.63 15.74 -34.70
N ALA A 152 -8.39 14.65 -34.77
CA ALA A 152 -9.22 14.34 -35.93
C ALA A 152 -10.42 15.32 -36.06
N LEU A 153 -10.82 15.98 -34.96
CA LEU A 153 -11.90 16.95 -34.97
C LEU A 153 -11.45 18.31 -35.53
N PRO A 154 -12.31 19.02 -36.29
CA PRO A 154 -12.02 20.38 -36.74
C PRO A 154 -11.73 21.33 -35.57
N GLY A 155 -10.53 21.90 -35.56
CA GLY A 155 -10.09 22.79 -34.47
C GLY A 155 -9.83 22.07 -33.14
N GLY A 156 -9.71 20.75 -33.15
CA GLY A 156 -9.48 19.92 -31.96
C GLY A 156 -8.19 20.27 -31.23
N VAL A 157 -8.30 20.67 -29.97
CA VAL A 157 -7.17 20.91 -29.06
C VAL A 157 -7.27 19.94 -27.89
N PHE A 158 -6.25 19.08 -27.79
CA PHE A 158 -6.09 18.16 -26.68
C PHE A 158 -5.42 18.86 -25.50
N VAL A 159 -6.04 18.78 -24.34
CA VAL A 159 -5.48 19.26 -23.08
C VAL A 159 -5.38 18.08 -22.12
N ALA A 160 -4.15 17.63 -21.87
CA ALA A 160 -3.87 16.72 -20.75
C ALA A 160 -4.01 17.50 -19.44
N HIS A 161 -4.76 16.95 -18.50
CA HIS A 161 -4.81 17.48 -17.14
C HIS A 161 -3.89 16.62 -16.28
N GLU A 162 -2.92 17.23 -15.60
CA GLU A 162 -2.03 16.53 -14.64
C GLU A 162 -2.73 16.18 -13.32
N SER A 163 -4.05 16.33 -13.25
CA SER A 163 -4.81 16.06 -12.03
C SER A 163 -5.23 14.60 -11.94
N TRP A 164 -4.94 13.99 -10.81
CA TRP A 164 -5.23 12.60 -10.42
C TRP A 164 -6.69 12.12 -10.50
N TRP A 165 -7.63 12.95 -10.99
CA TRP A 165 -9.04 12.60 -11.20
C TRP A 165 -9.64 13.14 -12.52
N GLN A 166 -8.92 13.95 -13.30
CA GLN A 166 -9.32 14.38 -14.64
C GLN A 166 -8.27 13.94 -15.65
N VAL A 167 -8.70 13.19 -16.67
CA VAL A 167 -7.76 12.48 -17.52
C VAL A 167 -7.39 13.34 -18.73
N TRP A 168 -8.35 13.95 -19.41
CA TRP A 168 -8.10 14.93 -20.47
C TRP A 168 -9.40 15.64 -20.87
N SER A 169 -9.26 16.80 -21.52
CA SER A 169 -10.38 17.45 -22.22
C SER A 169 -10.02 17.69 -23.68
N CYS A 170 -11.01 17.58 -24.55
CA CYS A 170 -10.90 17.99 -25.96
C CYS A 170 -11.83 19.17 -26.22
N GLU A 171 -11.25 20.27 -26.66
CA GLU A 171 -12.00 21.41 -27.18
C GLU A 171 -12.07 21.31 -28.70
N PHE A 172 -13.26 21.44 -29.28
CA PHE A 172 -13.43 21.39 -30.74
C PHE A 172 -14.52 22.36 -31.20
N GLU A 173 -14.47 22.71 -32.50
CA GLU A 173 -15.46 23.58 -33.13
C GLU A 173 -16.36 22.75 -34.03
N ALA A 174 -17.64 22.64 -33.67
CA ALA A 174 -18.61 21.96 -34.50
C ALA A 174 -19.13 22.93 -35.58
N THR A 175 -18.73 22.71 -36.83
CA THR A 175 -19.18 23.51 -37.97
C THR A 175 -20.52 23.04 -38.53
N THR A 176 -20.99 21.84 -38.15
CA THR A 176 -22.24 21.24 -38.62
C THR A 176 -22.96 20.50 -37.50
N THR A 177 -24.28 20.36 -37.67
CA THR A 177 -25.20 19.78 -36.67
C THR A 177 -24.94 18.30 -36.38
N ASP A 178 -24.25 17.60 -37.30
CA ASP A 178 -23.89 16.19 -37.21
C ASP A 178 -22.52 15.95 -36.55
N ALA A 179 -21.71 17.00 -36.36
CA ALA A 179 -20.35 16.89 -35.83
C ALA A 179 -20.32 16.43 -34.35
N GLY A 180 -21.34 16.78 -33.55
CA GLY A 180 -21.44 16.34 -32.16
C GLY A 180 -21.67 14.83 -32.02
N ALA A 181 -22.49 14.24 -32.90
CA ALA A 181 -22.75 12.80 -32.90
C ALA A 181 -21.54 11.99 -33.39
N ALA A 182 -20.81 12.51 -34.39
CA ALA A 182 -19.56 11.91 -34.87
C ALA A 182 -18.45 11.96 -33.80
N ALA A 183 -18.31 13.10 -33.10
CA ALA A 183 -17.33 13.24 -32.02
C ALA A 183 -17.58 12.22 -30.88
N SER A 184 -18.84 11.95 -30.52
CA SER A 184 -19.16 10.95 -29.50
C SER A 184 -18.87 9.51 -29.92
N ALA A 185 -18.94 9.22 -31.22
CA ALA A 185 -18.57 7.91 -31.76
C ALA A 185 -17.05 7.70 -31.77
N GLU A 186 -16.27 8.76 -31.99
CA GLU A 186 -14.79 8.70 -32.05
C GLU A 186 -14.11 8.84 -30.69
N LEU A 187 -14.72 9.55 -29.73
CA LEU A 187 -14.16 9.76 -28.38
C LEU A 187 -14.52 8.62 -27.40
N GLY A 188 -15.47 7.76 -27.76
CA GLY A 188 -15.84 6.55 -27.00
C GLY A 188 -16.81 6.81 -25.83
N PRO A 189 -17.33 5.74 -25.20
CA PRO A 189 -18.45 5.80 -24.25
C PRO A 189 -18.11 6.43 -22.88
N LEU A 190 -16.86 6.82 -22.65
CA LEU A 190 -16.35 7.30 -21.35
C LEU A 190 -16.22 8.84 -21.27
N CYS A 191 -16.65 9.53 -22.32
CA CYS A 191 -16.63 10.99 -22.39
C CYS A 191 -18.01 11.57 -22.05
N LEU A 192 -18.08 12.35 -20.97
CA LEU A 192 -19.23 13.20 -20.67
C LEU A 192 -18.96 14.60 -21.25
N ALA A 193 -19.81 15.04 -22.17
CA ALA A 193 -19.82 16.44 -22.56
C ALA A 193 -20.39 17.27 -21.40
N ASP A 194 -19.57 18.12 -20.79
CA ASP A 194 -20.06 19.14 -19.87
C ASP A 194 -20.88 20.15 -20.67
N GLY A 195 -22.20 20.07 -20.50
CA GLY A 195 -23.18 20.77 -21.33
C GLY A 195 -24.59 20.16 -21.33
N GLY A 196 -24.78 18.97 -20.72
CA GLY A 196 -26.12 18.43 -20.46
C GLY A 196 -26.84 17.88 -21.70
N ILE A 197 -26.12 17.55 -22.76
CA ILE A 197 -26.71 16.86 -23.92
C ILE A 197 -26.21 15.42 -23.88
N GLY A 198 -26.98 14.54 -23.25
CA GLY A 198 -26.86 13.11 -23.54
C GLY A 198 -27.02 12.95 -25.05
N PHE A 199 -26.06 12.26 -25.69
CA PHE A 199 -26.09 11.95 -27.12
C PHE A 199 -27.16 10.90 -27.43
N GLY A 200 -28.41 11.20 -27.08
CA GLY A 200 -29.60 10.55 -27.60
C GLY A 200 -30.05 11.27 -28.84
N GLY A 201 -29.39 11.02 -29.98
CA GLY A 201 -29.91 11.30 -31.33
C GLY A 201 -30.47 12.70 -31.63
N GLY A 202 -30.07 13.74 -30.88
CA GLY A 202 -30.58 15.11 -31.04
C GLY A 202 -29.58 16.01 -31.74
N LEU A 203 -30.07 16.79 -32.72
CA LEU A 203 -29.34 17.81 -33.48
C LEU A 203 -28.58 18.78 -32.55
N VAL A 204 -27.26 18.88 -32.69
CA VAL A 204 -26.39 19.76 -31.89
C VAL A 204 -26.11 21.06 -32.66
N ALA A 205 -26.35 22.25 -32.08
CA ALA A 205 -26.11 23.52 -32.78
C ALA A 205 -24.61 23.73 -33.12
N PRO A 206 -24.25 24.52 -34.15
CA PRO A 206 -22.85 24.88 -34.38
C PRO A 206 -22.31 25.74 -33.22
N GLY A 207 -21.05 25.50 -32.81
CA GLY A 207 -20.45 26.18 -31.65
C GLY A 207 -19.18 25.51 -31.14
N ARG A 208 -18.62 26.09 -30.06
CA ARG A 208 -17.49 25.50 -29.32
C ARG A 208 -18.01 24.50 -28.29
N TYR A 209 -17.38 23.35 -28.26
CA TYR A 209 -17.73 22.25 -27.36
C TYR A 209 -16.51 21.77 -26.59
N GLN A 210 -16.74 21.35 -25.36
CA GLN A 210 -15.75 20.71 -24.50
C GLN A 210 -16.28 19.33 -24.11
N ALA A 211 -15.48 18.30 -24.38
CA ALA A 211 -15.73 16.95 -23.90
C ALA A 211 -14.76 16.64 -22.75
N SER A 212 -15.31 16.21 -21.61
CA SER A 212 -14.56 15.80 -20.42
C SER A 212 -14.59 14.27 -20.33
N CYS A 213 -13.44 13.62 -20.38
CA CYS A 213 -13.38 12.16 -20.39
C CYS A 213 -12.82 11.62 -19.08
N TRP A 214 -13.54 10.64 -18.53
CA TRP A 214 -13.22 9.99 -17.26
C TRP A 214 -12.68 8.59 -17.54
N LEU A 215 -11.61 8.18 -16.86
CA LEU A 215 -11.23 6.77 -16.83
C LEU A 215 -12.05 6.07 -15.74
N THR A 216 -12.61 4.92 -16.10
CA THR A 216 -13.06 3.89 -15.14
C THR A 216 -11.92 2.92 -14.85
#